data_AF-A0A3E1DYY2-F1
#
_entry.id   AF-A0A3E1DYY2-F1
#
_cell.length_a   1.000
_cell.length_b   1.000
_cell.length_c   1.000
_cell.angle_alpha   90.00
_cell.angle_beta   90.00
_cell.angle_gamma   90.00
#
_symmetry.space_group_name_H-M   'P 1'
#
loop_
_entity.id
_entity.type
_entity.pdbx_description
1 polymer ?
#
loop_
_entity_poly.entity_id
_entity_poly.type
_entity_poly.pdbx_seq_one_letter_code
_entity_poly.pdbx_strand_id
1 'polypeptide(L)'
;MNLPRMSAPLKRLQTLRLRALRALTTWPNARAWRDSGWALLWFALFALATGFATRFFQAQPTAMPPLKFLGVMVILFVFPGITEELIFRGLVLPHPSEDGFEPRRRRSLVVSILIFIVWHIGNAWLIFPAARPVFWDWRFLLIVTGLGWACGWSYQRTGSIWPPVIIHWFIVVVWKACLGGPVFFK
;
A
#
# COMPACT_ATOMS: atom_id res chain seq x y z
N MET A 1 -10.51 -31.21 -31.68
CA MET A 1 -10.42 -31.57 -30.25
C MET A 1 -10.87 -30.34 -29.45
N ASN A 2 -12.10 -30.34 -28.92
CA ASN A 2 -12.63 -29.19 -28.19
C ASN A 2 -12.07 -29.20 -26.76
N LEU A 3 -11.25 -28.21 -26.40
CA LEU A 3 -10.79 -28.04 -25.03
C LEU A 3 -12.00 -27.83 -24.09
N PRO A 4 -12.03 -28.47 -22.90
CA PRO A 4 -13.15 -28.32 -21.97
C PRO A 4 -13.30 -26.87 -21.51
N ARG A 5 -14.53 -26.34 -21.57
CA ARG A 5 -14.85 -25.00 -21.04
C ARG A 5 -14.57 -24.95 -19.54
N MET A 6 -13.63 -24.12 -19.15
CA MET A 6 -13.36 -23.86 -17.74
C MET A 6 -14.55 -23.20 -17.03
N SER A 7 -14.81 -23.62 -15.79
CA SER A 7 -15.84 -23.01 -14.92
C SER A 7 -15.47 -21.58 -14.52
N ALA A 8 -16.46 -20.76 -14.17
CA ALA A 8 -16.26 -19.35 -13.81
C ALA A 8 -15.31 -19.14 -12.61
N PRO A 9 -15.36 -19.94 -11.52
CA PRO A 9 -14.41 -19.82 -10.41
C PRO A 9 -12.95 -20.06 -10.83
N LEU A 10 -12.71 -21.08 -11.66
CA LEU A 10 -11.37 -21.41 -12.14
C LEU A 10 -10.78 -20.29 -13.00
N LYS A 11 -11.60 -19.68 -13.87
CA LYS A 11 -11.19 -18.50 -14.66
C LYS A 11 -10.79 -17.33 -13.75
N ARG A 12 -11.56 -17.07 -12.69
CA ARG A 12 -11.26 -15.98 -11.74
C ARG A 12 -9.95 -16.21 -10.99
N LEU A 13 -9.70 -17.43 -10.53
CA LEU A 13 -8.44 -17.80 -9.88
C LEU A 13 -7.24 -17.64 -10.83
N GLN A 14 -7.38 -18.07 -12.08
CA GLN A 14 -6.35 -17.86 -13.09
C GLN A 14 -6.07 -16.37 -13.34
N THR A 15 -7.11 -15.54 -13.45
CA THR A 15 -6.94 -14.09 -13.59
C THR A 15 -6.17 -13.50 -12.42
N LEU A 16 -6.55 -13.81 -11.18
CA LEU A 16 -5.87 -13.31 -9.98
C LEU A 16 -4.39 -13.76 -9.93
N ARG A 17 -4.12 -15.02 -10.27
CA ARG A 17 -2.76 -15.55 -10.37
C ARG A 17 -1.94 -14.78 -11.41
N LEU A 18 -2.48 -14.58 -12.61
CA LEU A 18 -1.79 -13.86 -13.68
C LEU A 18 -1.54 -12.40 -13.31
N ARG A 19 -2.48 -11.74 -12.62
CA ARG A 19 -2.29 -10.39 -12.09
C ARG A 19 -1.13 -10.33 -11.12
N ALA A 20 -1.13 -11.19 -10.10
CA ALA A 20 -0.06 -11.25 -9.11
C ALA A 20 1.31 -11.47 -9.76
N LEU A 21 1.41 -12.45 -10.67
CA LEU A 21 2.65 -12.75 -11.37
C LEU A 21 3.13 -11.57 -12.19
N ARG A 22 2.28 -10.96 -13.03
CA ARG A 22 2.64 -9.78 -13.83
C ARG A 22 3.03 -8.60 -12.94
N ALA A 23 2.31 -8.39 -11.84
CA ALA A 23 2.56 -7.29 -10.92
C ALA A 23 3.93 -7.41 -10.23
N LEU A 24 4.35 -8.64 -9.93
CA LEU A 24 5.67 -8.96 -9.36
C LEU A 24 6.80 -8.89 -10.39
N THR A 25 6.56 -9.37 -11.62
CA THR A 25 7.61 -9.49 -12.65
C THR A 25 7.74 -8.26 -13.54
N THR A 26 6.76 -7.35 -13.54
CA THR A 26 6.87 -6.07 -14.26
C THR A 26 7.86 -5.18 -13.54
N TRP A 27 9.04 -4.98 -14.15
CA TRP A 27 10.04 -4.09 -13.61
C TRP A 27 9.81 -2.64 -14.10
N PRO A 28 9.76 -1.66 -13.19
CA PRO A 28 9.56 -0.25 -13.56
C PRO A 28 10.77 0.33 -14.28
N ASN A 29 10.53 1.00 -15.41
CA ASN A 29 11.53 1.80 -16.10
C ASN A 29 11.68 3.21 -15.46
N ALA A 30 12.61 4.03 -15.97
CA ALA A 30 12.87 5.37 -15.42
C ALA A 30 11.63 6.28 -15.40
N ARG A 31 10.76 6.20 -16.42
CA ARG A 31 9.51 6.97 -16.48
C ARG A 31 8.53 6.53 -15.39
N ALA A 32 8.39 5.21 -15.19
CA ALA A 32 7.56 4.64 -14.14
C ALA A 32 8.01 5.08 -12.74
N TRP A 33 9.33 5.11 -12.50
CA TRP A 33 9.89 5.63 -11.25
C TRP A 33 9.64 7.12 -11.06
N ARG A 34 9.87 7.92 -12.11
CA ARG A 34 9.58 9.37 -12.07
C ARG A 34 8.12 9.65 -11.76
N ASP A 35 7.21 8.97 -12.44
CA ASP A 35 5.78 9.14 -12.21
C ASP A 35 5.41 8.76 -10.77
N SER A 36 5.95 7.65 -10.26
CA SER A 36 5.78 7.24 -8.85
C SER A 36 6.41 8.22 -7.86
N GLY A 37 7.50 8.90 -8.24
CA GLY A 37 8.10 9.99 -7.48
C GLY A 37 7.15 11.18 -7.31
N TRP A 38 6.34 11.50 -8.33
CA TRP A 38 5.30 12.53 -8.20
C TRP A 38 4.19 12.10 -7.24
N ALA A 39 3.79 10.82 -7.26
CA ALA A 39 2.82 10.30 -6.30
C ALA A 39 3.35 10.36 -4.86
N LEU A 40 4.64 10.02 -4.67
CA LEU A 40 5.31 10.14 -3.38
C LEU A 40 5.37 11.59 -2.91
N LEU A 41 5.74 12.53 -3.78
CA LEU A 41 5.82 13.95 -3.43
C LEU A 41 4.44 14.49 -3.03
N TRP A 42 3.41 14.21 -3.83
CA TRP A 42 2.04 14.59 -3.50
C TRP A 42 1.63 14.03 -2.14
N PHE A 43 1.90 12.74 -1.89
CA PHE A 43 1.55 12.08 -0.63
C PHE A 43 2.31 12.69 0.54
N ALA A 44 3.62 12.93 0.40
CA ALA A 44 4.44 13.52 1.43
C ALA A 44 3.92 14.92 1.83
N LEU A 45 3.61 15.77 0.85
CA LEU A 45 3.02 17.08 1.11
C LEU A 45 1.67 16.97 1.81
N PHE A 46 0.78 16.10 1.32
CA PHE A 46 -0.53 15.86 1.92
C PHE A 46 -0.42 15.34 3.37
N ALA A 47 0.43 14.33 3.60
CA ALA A 47 0.60 13.68 4.89
C ALA A 47 1.28 14.60 5.90
N LEU A 48 2.32 15.35 5.51
CA LEU A 48 2.98 16.30 6.40
C LEU A 48 2.04 17.44 6.77
N ALA A 49 1.34 18.03 5.80
CA ALA A 49 0.37 19.10 6.06
C ALA A 49 -0.73 18.62 7.01
N THR A 50 -1.38 17.49 6.69
CA THR A 50 -2.46 16.94 7.50
C THR A 50 -1.98 16.46 8.87
N GLY A 51 -0.85 15.75 8.91
CA GLY A 51 -0.29 15.15 10.12
C GLY A 51 0.13 16.19 11.15
N PHE A 52 0.80 17.27 10.72
CA PHE A 52 1.15 18.36 11.64
C PHE A 52 -0.05 19.24 11.99
N ALA A 53 -0.93 19.57 11.03
CA ALA A 53 -2.12 20.40 11.30
C ALA A 53 -3.07 19.74 12.32
N THR A 54 -3.18 18.40 12.29
CA THR A 54 -4.04 17.63 13.20
C THR A 54 -3.31 17.12 14.46
N ARG A 55 -2.03 17.48 14.63
CA ARG A 55 -1.14 17.01 15.70
C ARG A 55 -1.01 15.48 15.77
N PHE A 56 -1.24 14.80 14.66
CA PHE A 56 -1.04 13.36 14.54
C PHE A 56 0.46 13.01 14.41
N PHE A 57 1.21 13.81 13.66
CA PHE A 57 2.66 13.71 13.59
C PHE A 57 3.31 14.53 14.70
N GLN A 58 4.34 13.93 15.30
CA GLN A 58 5.18 14.55 16.32
C GLN A 58 6.63 14.40 15.87
N ALA A 59 7.36 15.50 15.70
CA ALA A 59 8.77 15.45 15.32
C ALA A 59 9.60 14.88 16.49
N GLN A 60 9.66 13.55 16.53
CA GLN A 60 10.24 12.77 17.61
C GLN A 60 11.03 11.62 16.99
N PRO A 61 12.36 11.78 16.86
CA PRO A 61 13.23 10.69 16.47
C PRO A 61 13.08 9.48 17.40
N THR A 62 13.13 8.28 16.83
CA THR A 62 13.05 7.05 17.59
C THR A 62 14.26 6.92 18.51
N ALA A 63 14.02 6.53 19.77
CA ALA A 63 15.07 6.20 20.72
C ALA A 63 15.62 4.76 20.53
N MET A 64 15.10 4.02 19.54
CA MET A 64 15.49 2.64 19.29
C MET A 64 16.93 2.56 18.77
N PRO A 65 17.76 1.61 19.27
CA PRO A 65 19.10 1.39 18.74
C PRO A 65 19.08 1.11 17.22
N PRO A 66 20.02 1.67 16.42
CA PRO A 66 19.99 1.56 14.96
C PRO A 66 19.89 0.13 14.42
N LEU A 67 20.61 -0.82 15.01
CA LEU A 67 20.59 -2.23 14.58
C LEU A 67 19.21 -2.88 14.80
N LYS A 68 18.53 -2.54 15.89
CA LYS A 68 17.16 -3.01 16.14
C LYS A 68 16.18 -2.37 15.16
N PHE A 69 16.35 -1.08 14.88
CA PHE A 69 15.51 -0.38 13.93
C PHE A 69 15.68 -0.91 12.50
N LEU A 70 16.89 -1.33 12.11
CA LEU A 70 17.13 -2.01 10.84
C LEU A 70 16.28 -3.29 10.72
N GLY A 71 16.20 -4.10 11.78
CA GLY A 71 15.30 -5.27 11.83
C GLY A 71 13.83 -4.89 11.61
N VAL A 72 13.38 -3.79 12.23
CA VAL A 72 12.03 -3.24 12.01
C VAL A 72 11.84 -2.82 10.55
N MET A 73 12.81 -2.15 9.93
CA MET A 73 12.73 -1.75 8.52
C MET A 73 12.58 -2.96 7.59
N VAL A 74 13.29 -4.06 7.85
CA VAL A 74 13.17 -5.31 7.07
C VAL A 74 11.78 -5.93 7.25
N ILE A 75 11.29 -6.01 8.49
CA ILE A 75 9.95 -6.52 8.78
C ILE A 75 8.91 -5.67 8.02
N LEU A 76 8.99 -4.34 8.11
CA LEU A 76 8.06 -3.41 7.45
C LEU A 76 8.10 -3.51 5.92
N PHE A 77 9.24 -3.87 5.34
CA PHE A 77 9.36 -4.09 3.89
C PHE A 77 8.54 -5.31 3.45
N VAL A 78 8.53 -6.38 4.26
CA VAL A 78 7.74 -7.59 3.98
C VAL A 78 6.28 -7.40 4.39
N PHE A 79 6.05 -7.01 5.65
CA PHE A 79 4.76 -6.74 6.26
C PHE A 79 4.79 -5.38 6.99
N PRO A 80 4.10 -4.35 6.48
CA PRO A 80 3.05 -4.42 5.45
C PRO A 80 3.52 -4.34 3.98
N GLY A 81 4.75 -3.89 3.68
CA GLY A 81 5.16 -3.45 2.34
C GLY A 81 4.78 -4.37 1.18
N ILE A 82 5.44 -5.53 1.02
CA ILE A 82 5.16 -6.46 -0.08
C ILE A 82 3.75 -7.07 0.05
N THR A 83 3.40 -7.52 1.25
CA THR A 83 2.18 -8.29 1.48
C THR A 83 0.90 -7.50 1.20
N GLU A 84 0.78 -6.29 1.76
CA GLU A 84 -0.40 -5.44 1.54
C GLU A 84 -0.45 -4.91 0.11
N GLU A 85 0.67 -4.50 -0.46
CA GLU A 85 0.68 -4.02 -1.86
C GLU A 85 0.34 -5.14 -2.85
N LEU A 86 0.80 -6.37 -2.62
CA LEU A 86 0.40 -7.51 -3.45
C LEU A 86 -1.11 -7.75 -3.37
N ILE A 87 -1.72 -7.68 -2.18
CA ILE A 87 -3.16 -7.90 -1.99
C ILE A 87 -3.96 -6.75 -2.62
N PHE A 88 -3.74 -5.52 -2.18
CA PHE A 88 -4.61 -4.40 -2.55
C PHE A 88 -4.34 -3.86 -3.94
N ARG A 89 -3.13 -4.05 -4.49
CA ARG A 89 -2.74 -3.52 -5.81
C ARG A 89 -2.61 -4.69 -6.78
N GLY A 90 -1.80 -5.69 -6.45
CA GLY A 90 -1.56 -6.85 -7.31
C GLY A 90 -2.78 -7.76 -7.55
N LEU A 91 -3.73 -7.86 -6.62
CA LEU A 91 -4.92 -8.71 -6.77
C LEU A 91 -6.20 -7.91 -7.04
N VAL A 92 -6.47 -6.87 -6.24
CA VAL A 92 -7.71 -6.10 -6.30
C VAL A 92 -7.75 -5.18 -7.53
N LEU A 93 -6.65 -4.48 -7.84
CA LEU A 93 -6.60 -3.62 -9.02
C LEU A 93 -6.40 -4.45 -10.29
N PRO A 94 -7.07 -4.09 -11.39
CA PRO A 94 -6.76 -4.67 -12.69
C PRO A 94 -5.35 -4.25 -13.13
N HIS A 95 -4.59 -5.19 -13.68
CA HIS A 95 -3.30 -4.90 -14.28
C HIS A 95 -3.50 -4.00 -15.52
N PRO A 96 -2.60 -3.04 -15.83
CA PRO A 96 -2.78 -2.13 -16.98
C PRO A 96 -2.85 -2.82 -18.35
N SER A 97 -2.35 -4.06 -18.46
CA SER A 97 -2.46 -4.88 -19.68
C SER A 97 -3.75 -5.68 -19.78
N GLU A 98 -4.66 -5.58 -18.82
CA GLU A 98 -6.00 -6.13 -18.95
C GLU A 98 -6.90 -5.17 -19.71
N ASP A 99 -7.67 -5.71 -20.66
CA ASP A 99 -8.68 -4.96 -21.38
C ASP A 99 -9.74 -4.41 -20.41
N GLY A 100 -9.96 -3.09 -20.48
CA GLY A 100 -10.92 -2.43 -19.61
C GLY A 100 -11.02 -0.93 -19.86
N PHE A 101 -12.25 -0.43 -19.90
CA PHE A 101 -12.55 0.99 -19.97
C PHE A 101 -12.09 1.72 -18.69
N GLU A 102 -11.59 2.95 -18.83
CA GLU A 102 -11.07 3.81 -17.75
C GLU A 102 -11.99 3.92 -16.51
N PRO A 103 -13.34 3.97 -16.63
CA PRO A 103 -14.26 3.87 -15.49
C PRO A 103 -14.07 2.65 -14.58
N ARG A 104 -13.66 1.49 -15.13
CA ARG A 104 -13.38 0.28 -14.33
C ARG A 104 -12.16 0.49 -13.45
N ARG A 105 -11.09 1.10 -13.98
CA ARG A 105 -9.85 1.36 -13.25
C ARG A 105 -10.09 2.33 -12.10
N ARG A 106 -10.84 3.41 -12.34
CA ARG A 106 -11.23 4.38 -11.30
C ARG A 106 -12.07 3.74 -10.19
N ARG A 107 -13.09 2.95 -10.56
CA ARG A 107 -13.91 2.22 -9.56
C ARG A 107 -13.08 1.23 -8.74
N SER A 108 -12.20 0.46 -9.39
CA SER A 108 -11.31 -0.46 -8.69
C SER A 108 -10.33 0.25 -7.76
N LEU A 109 -9.85 1.46 -8.11
CA LEU A 109 -9.03 2.28 -7.22
C LEU A 109 -9.79 2.67 -5.95
N VAL A 110 -11.00 3.19 -6.10
CA VAL A 110 -11.85 3.55 -4.95
C VAL A 110 -12.12 2.33 -4.06
N VAL A 111 -12.47 1.18 -4.66
CA VAL A 111 -12.69 -0.06 -3.91
C VAL A 111 -11.43 -0.53 -3.19
N SER A 112 -10.26 -0.48 -3.85
CA SER A 112 -8.98 -0.83 -3.24
C SER A 112 -8.68 0.05 -2.03
N ILE A 113 -8.89 1.37 -2.12
CA ILE A 113 -8.70 2.32 -1.02
C ILE A 113 -9.66 2.01 0.14
N LEU A 114 -10.95 1.77 -0.14
CA LEU A 114 -11.93 1.47 0.90
C LEU A 114 -11.58 0.18 1.65
N ILE A 115 -11.21 -0.88 0.94
CA ILE A 115 -10.79 -2.13 1.57
C ILE A 115 -9.51 -1.92 2.36
N PHE A 116 -8.56 -1.11 1.86
CA PHE A 116 -7.32 -0.78 2.56
C PHE A 116 -7.57 -0.03 3.89
N ILE A 117 -8.53 0.90 3.93
CA ILE A 117 -8.95 1.59 5.16
C ILE A 117 -9.58 0.60 6.15
N VAL A 118 -10.53 -0.22 5.68
CA VAL A 118 -11.21 -1.23 6.51
C VAL A 118 -10.22 -2.26 7.04
N TRP A 119 -9.20 -2.62 6.25
CA TRP A 119 -8.14 -3.53 6.65
C TRP A 119 -7.38 -3.04 7.88
N HIS A 120 -7.10 -1.74 8.01
CA HIS A 120 -6.45 -1.21 9.21
C HIS A 120 -7.34 -1.36 10.45
N ILE A 121 -8.63 -1.02 10.33
CA ILE A 121 -9.60 -1.19 11.41
C ILE A 121 -9.70 -2.67 11.82
N GLY A 122 -9.82 -3.57 10.84
CA GLY A 122 -9.90 -5.02 11.04
C GLY A 122 -8.63 -5.61 11.64
N ASN A 123 -7.45 -5.18 11.20
CA ASN A 123 -6.16 -5.58 11.77
C ASN A 123 -6.08 -5.22 13.25
N ALA A 124 -6.43 -3.99 13.62
CA ALA A 124 -6.44 -3.58 15.01
C ALA A 124 -7.54 -4.28 15.84
N TRP A 125 -8.60 -4.75 15.20
CA TRP A 125 -9.63 -5.50 15.89
C TRP A 125 -9.19 -6.94 16.16
N LEU A 126 -8.65 -7.64 15.15
CA LEU A 126 -8.49 -9.09 15.12
C LEU A 126 -7.05 -9.58 15.29
N ILE A 127 -6.05 -8.84 14.80
CA ILE A 127 -4.66 -9.32 14.67
C ILE A 127 -3.71 -8.59 15.62
N PHE A 128 -3.82 -7.26 15.70
CA PHE A 128 -2.95 -6.38 16.47
C PHE A 128 -3.73 -5.39 17.35
N PRO A 129 -4.37 -5.83 18.45
CA PRO A 129 -5.11 -4.95 19.35
C PRO A 129 -4.33 -3.76 19.89
N ALA A 130 -3.01 -3.90 20.05
CA ALA A 130 -2.13 -2.80 20.46
C ALA A 130 -2.12 -1.62 19.48
N ALA A 131 -2.49 -1.83 18.21
CA ALA A 131 -2.56 -0.79 17.19
C ALA A 131 -3.87 0.01 17.21
N ARG A 132 -4.88 -0.38 18.00
CA ARG A 132 -6.20 0.29 18.05
C ARG A 132 -6.15 1.81 18.23
N PRO A 133 -5.34 2.38 19.15
CA PRO A 133 -5.28 3.83 19.33
C PRO A 133 -4.88 4.59 18.08
N VAL A 134 -4.20 3.94 17.13
CA VAL A 134 -3.76 4.54 15.88
C VAL A 134 -4.68 4.14 14.73
N PHE A 135 -4.97 2.85 14.57
CA PHE A 135 -5.69 2.34 13.40
C PHE A 135 -7.18 2.66 13.40
N TRP A 136 -7.74 3.12 14.53
CA TRP A 136 -9.11 3.64 14.61
C TRP A 136 -9.16 5.18 14.62
N ASP A 137 -7.99 5.84 14.62
CA ASP A 137 -7.90 7.29 14.59
C ASP A 137 -8.26 7.82 13.19
N TRP A 138 -9.23 8.72 13.10
CA TRP A 138 -9.65 9.29 11.82
C TRP A 138 -8.51 10.02 11.09
N ARG A 139 -7.54 10.60 11.83
CA ARG A 139 -6.38 11.31 11.28
C ARG A 139 -5.45 10.33 10.56
N PHE A 140 -5.21 9.19 11.20
CA PHE A 140 -4.47 8.08 10.60
C PHE A 140 -5.19 7.56 9.35
N LEU A 141 -6.49 7.29 9.46
CA LEU A 141 -7.29 6.77 8.33
C LEU A 141 -7.32 7.74 7.14
N LEU A 142 -7.33 9.06 7.40
CA LEU A 142 -7.22 10.08 6.36
C LEU A 142 -5.85 10.04 5.66
N ILE A 143 -4.75 9.93 6.42
CA ILE A 143 -3.40 9.81 5.86
C ILE A 143 -3.27 8.50 5.06
N VAL A 144 -3.75 7.37 5.61
CA VAL A 144 -3.76 6.06 4.94
C VAL A 144 -4.62 6.08 3.67
N THR A 145 -5.69 6.87 3.63
CA THR A 145 -6.47 7.10 2.40
C THR A 145 -5.60 7.73 1.31
N GLY A 146 -4.84 8.77 1.66
CA GLY A 146 -3.89 9.41 0.75
C GLY A 146 -2.79 8.45 0.28
N LEU A 147 -2.22 7.66 1.21
CA LEU A 147 -1.24 6.62 0.86
C LEU A 147 -1.85 5.60 -0.09
N GLY A 148 -3.08 5.17 0.19
CA GLY A 148 -3.83 4.23 -0.62
C GLY A 148 -4.00 4.71 -2.05
N TRP A 149 -4.33 5.99 -2.22
CA TRP A 149 -4.40 6.65 -3.51
C TRP A 149 -3.04 6.71 -4.22
N ALA A 150 -1.97 7.13 -3.52
CA ALA A 150 -0.64 7.28 -4.13
C ALA A 150 -0.09 5.93 -4.64
N CYS A 151 -0.17 4.88 -3.80
CA CYS A 151 0.20 3.52 -4.17
C CYS A 151 -0.68 2.97 -5.30
N GLY A 152 -1.99 3.14 -5.21
CA GLY A 152 -2.92 2.66 -6.24
C GLY A 152 -2.75 3.36 -7.59
N TRP A 153 -2.53 4.68 -7.59
CA TRP A 153 -2.25 5.46 -8.79
C TRP A 153 -0.91 5.05 -9.41
N SER A 154 0.14 4.88 -8.59
CA SER A 154 1.45 4.41 -9.05
C SER A 154 1.34 3.02 -9.68
N TYR A 155 0.61 2.08 -9.06
CA TYR A 155 0.36 0.77 -9.64
C TYR A 155 -0.38 0.86 -10.98
N GLN A 156 -1.43 1.68 -11.08
CA GLN A 156 -2.19 1.83 -12.33
C GLN A 156 -1.34 2.38 -13.47
N ARG A 157 -0.34 3.23 -13.20
CA ARG A 157 0.57 3.77 -14.20
C ARG A 157 1.63 2.77 -14.63
N THR A 158 2.08 1.91 -13.74
CA THR A 158 3.29 1.11 -13.93
C THR A 158 3.03 -0.38 -14.15
N GLY A 159 1.91 -0.89 -13.65
CA GLY A 159 1.61 -2.33 -13.57
C GLY A 159 2.47 -3.10 -12.58
N SER A 160 3.39 -2.41 -11.90
CA SER A 160 4.38 -3.01 -10.99
C SER A 160 4.01 -2.76 -9.55
N ILE A 161 4.17 -3.75 -8.68
CA ILE A 161 4.03 -3.54 -7.23
C ILE A 161 5.25 -2.82 -6.62
N TRP A 162 6.41 -2.84 -7.28
CA TRP A 162 7.65 -2.36 -6.67
C TRP A 162 7.62 -0.87 -6.30
N PRO A 163 7.10 0.05 -7.15
CA PRO A 163 7.00 1.44 -6.72
C PRO A 163 6.03 1.66 -5.55
N PRO A 164 4.79 1.10 -5.53
CA PRO A 164 3.93 1.11 -4.35
C PRO A 164 4.60 0.52 -3.08
N VAL A 165 5.31 -0.60 -3.20
CA VAL A 165 6.04 -1.24 -2.08
C VAL A 165 7.06 -0.28 -1.50
N ILE A 166 7.88 0.37 -2.34
CA ILE A 166 8.89 1.32 -1.90
C ILE A 166 8.26 2.56 -1.28
N ILE A 167 7.20 3.11 -1.88
CA ILE A 167 6.47 4.25 -1.32
C ILE A 167 5.93 3.92 0.07
N HIS A 168 5.16 2.83 0.18
CA HIS A 168 4.54 2.41 1.44
C HIS A 168 5.59 2.08 2.50
N TRP A 169 6.62 1.30 2.15
CA TRP A 169 7.70 0.99 3.08
C TRP A 169 8.40 2.25 3.57
N PHE A 170 8.84 3.11 2.66
CA PHE A 170 9.61 4.30 2.99
C PHE A 170 8.85 5.23 3.93
N ILE A 171 7.58 5.51 3.64
CA ILE A 171 6.79 6.45 4.46
C ILE A 171 6.49 5.88 5.84
N VAL A 172 6.28 4.57 5.97
CA VAL A 172 6.05 3.93 7.29
C VAL A 172 7.34 3.93 8.11
N VAL A 173 8.48 3.70 7.46
CA VAL A 173 9.80 3.84 8.08
C VAL A 173 10.03 5.28 8.56
N VAL A 174 9.82 6.29 7.71
CA VAL A 174 9.97 7.71 8.10
C VAL A 174 9.04 8.07 9.25
N TRP A 175 7.79 7.60 9.24
CA TRP A 175 6.86 7.88 10.31
C TRP A 175 7.31 7.30 11.65
N LYS A 176 7.76 6.04 11.67
CA LYS A 176 8.27 5.37 12.88
C LYS A 176 9.64 5.86 13.32
N ALA A 177 10.48 6.30 12.38
CA ALA A 177 11.81 6.80 12.66
C ALA A 177 11.79 8.22 13.24
N CYS A 178 10.91 9.09 12.74
CA CYS A 178 11.05 10.54 12.93
C CYS A 178 9.77 11.26 13.35
N LEU A 179 8.59 10.69 13.12
CA LEU A 179 7.31 11.43 13.20
C LEU A 179 6.35 10.85 14.26
N GLY A 180 6.89 10.18 15.28
CA GLY A 180 6.13 9.68 16.43
C GLY A 180 5.32 8.40 16.15
N GLY A 181 5.62 7.67 15.07
CA GLY A 181 4.97 6.41 14.76
C GLY A 181 5.36 5.31 15.76
N PRO A 182 4.40 4.67 16.47
CA PRO A 182 4.72 3.65 17.44
C PRO A 182 5.24 2.36 16.77
N VAL A 183 6.12 1.65 17.47
CA VAL A 183 6.51 0.27 17.13
C VAL A 183 5.76 -0.67 18.05
N PHE A 184 4.97 -1.57 17.48
CA PHE A 184 4.11 -2.50 18.23
C PHE A 184 4.77 -3.87 18.47
N PHE A 185 5.92 -4.12 17.84
CA PHE A 185 6.71 -5.33 18.05
C PHE A 185 7.51 -5.17 19.34
N LYS A 186 7.29 -6.07 20.31
CA LYS A 186 8.11 -6.18 21.52
C LYS A 186 9.30 -7.08 21.26
#